data_AF-A0A6C0K1Q9-F1
#
_entry.id   AF-A0A6C0K1Q9-F1
#
_cell.length_a   1.000
_cell.length_b   1.000
_cell.length_c   1.000
_cell.angle_alpha   90.00
_cell.angle_beta   90.00
_cell.angle_gamma   90.00
#
_symmetry.space_group_name_H-M   'P 1'
#
loop_
_entity.id
_entity.type
_entity.pdbx_description
1 polymer ?
#
loop_
_entity_poly.entity_id
_entity_poly.type
_entity_poly.pdbx_seq_one_letter_code
_entity_poly.pdbx_strand_id
1 'polypeptide(L)'
;MFFSTLLIISVLFCVGYSLTDTVDELDVSNYVGHWFQVYGAPFDFTFQGYGKCITADYGILSNGNVSVFNSQLSMKNELQTIGGYAYYERKLEPGKLTVHLEGTPKDAPYWVVKLGEIVDSQYQYSVITTPTELAMWVLARDIEVFAQKYDAEVRQYLDAHNWTFIPIQQTRCLEDLTTNVQSQCQVASYLRKSGFPESSIGTMVCISKYESSYNCDATNKNTDGSTDYGLFQINSYYWCSGDPKSKYNECSSTCTSLFNCQTNSNCAYTVWRQQGYNAWYGYKNHKTECDNYKVNC
;
A
#
# COMPACT_ATOMS: atom_id res chain seq x y z
N MET A 1 77.99 -12.33 5.96
CA MET A 1 76.76 -12.96 5.44
C MET A 1 75.95 -13.43 6.63
N PHE A 2 74.81 -12.81 6.92
CA PHE A 2 73.61 -13.41 7.53
C PHE A 2 72.54 -12.32 7.48
N PHE A 3 71.69 -12.37 6.45
CA PHE A 3 70.52 -11.51 6.33
C PHE A 3 69.48 -11.98 7.34
N SER A 4 69.07 -11.10 8.25
CA SER A 4 67.96 -11.35 9.16
C SER A 4 66.66 -11.05 8.40
N THR A 5 65.96 -12.10 7.98
CA THR A 5 64.65 -12.00 7.34
C THR A 5 63.58 -11.73 8.40
N LEU A 6 63.03 -10.51 8.38
CA LEU A 6 61.88 -10.14 9.18
C LEU A 6 60.63 -10.84 8.62
N LEU A 7 60.09 -11.82 9.35
CA LEU A 7 58.87 -12.52 8.98
C LEU A 7 57.67 -11.61 9.31
N ILE A 8 57.10 -10.95 8.30
CA ILE A 8 55.85 -10.21 8.44
C ILE A 8 54.73 -11.26 8.53
N ILE A 9 54.26 -11.56 9.74
CA ILE A 9 53.03 -12.32 9.96
C ILE A 9 51.88 -11.39 9.55
N SER A 10 51.37 -11.58 8.33
CA SER A 10 50.10 -11.00 7.94
C SER A 10 49.00 -11.70 8.74
N VAL A 11 48.49 -11.01 9.76
CA VAL A 11 47.25 -11.41 10.40
C VAL A 11 46.16 -11.13 9.38
N LEU A 12 45.74 -12.16 8.64
CA LEU A 12 44.47 -12.13 7.93
C LEU A 12 43.40 -11.94 9.00
N PHE A 13 42.92 -10.71 9.18
CA PHE A 13 41.61 -10.48 9.74
C PHE A 13 40.62 -11.11 8.77
N CYS A 14 40.23 -12.37 9.03
CA CYS A 14 38.94 -12.85 8.57
C CYS A 14 37.91 -11.95 9.25
N VAL A 15 37.45 -10.93 8.53
CA VAL A 15 36.14 -10.34 8.80
C VAL A 15 35.17 -11.49 8.56
N GLY A 16 34.79 -12.18 9.64
CA GLY A 16 33.70 -13.12 9.59
C GLY A 16 32.48 -12.33 9.17
N TYR A 17 32.03 -12.50 7.93
CA TYR A 17 30.68 -12.11 7.56
C TYR A 17 29.78 -12.96 8.43
N SER A 18 29.19 -12.35 9.48
CA SER A 18 28.11 -12.99 10.20
C SER A 18 27.00 -13.21 9.18
N LEU A 19 26.71 -14.48 8.88
CA LEU A 19 25.46 -14.79 8.20
C LEU A 19 24.35 -14.37 9.17
N THR A 20 23.39 -13.57 8.71
CA THR A 20 22.22 -13.23 9.52
C THR A 20 21.46 -14.52 9.82
N ASP A 21 21.50 -14.96 11.07
CA ASP A 21 20.75 -16.13 11.51
C ASP A 21 19.25 -15.77 11.60
N THR A 22 18.41 -16.67 11.09
CA THR A 22 16.96 -16.56 11.19
C THR A 22 16.43 -17.48 12.28
N VAL A 23 15.16 -17.33 12.66
CA VAL A 23 14.52 -18.26 13.59
C VAL A 23 14.59 -19.71 13.09
N ASP A 24 14.85 -20.63 14.02
CA ASP A 24 14.97 -22.07 13.75
C ASP A 24 13.61 -22.74 13.47
N GLU A 25 12.51 -22.08 13.84
CA GLU A 25 11.15 -22.50 13.60
C GLU A 25 10.25 -21.30 13.33
N LEU A 26 9.32 -21.46 12.39
CA LEU A 26 8.26 -20.48 12.11
C LEU A 26 6.96 -21.23 11.82
N ASP A 27 6.01 -21.16 12.75
CA ASP A 27 4.65 -21.65 12.49
C ASP A 27 3.85 -20.56 11.77
N VAL A 28 3.72 -20.71 10.45
CA VAL A 28 2.97 -19.78 9.59
C VAL A 28 1.54 -19.58 10.09
N SER A 29 0.92 -20.60 10.69
CA SER A 29 -0.45 -20.52 11.20
C SER A 29 -0.59 -19.52 12.35
N ASN A 30 0.43 -19.38 13.19
CA ASN A 30 0.48 -18.38 14.27
C ASN A 30 1.03 -17.03 13.81
N TYR A 31 1.57 -16.96 12.58
CA TYR A 31 2.15 -15.75 11.98
C TYR A 31 1.14 -14.96 11.14
N VAL A 32 0.17 -15.62 10.51
CA VAL A 32 -0.86 -14.94 9.71
C VAL A 32 -1.77 -14.04 10.54
N GLY A 33 -2.50 -13.14 9.90
CA GLY A 33 -3.35 -12.12 10.51
C GLY A 33 -2.77 -10.72 10.40
N HIS A 34 -3.33 -9.80 11.18
CA HIS A 34 -3.00 -8.39 11.15
C HIS A 34 -1.75 -8.05 11.98
N TRP A 35 -0.94 -7.12 11.48
CA TRP A 35 0.27 -6.63 12.11
C TRP A 35 0.40 -5.12 11.97
N PHE A 36 0.88 -4.46 13.03
CA PHE A 36 1.32 -3.07 13.02
C PHE A 36 2.84 -3.01 12.95
N GLN A 37 3.40 -2.18 12.07
CA GLN A 37 4.83 -1.91 12.11
C GLN A 37 5.12 -0.85 13.18
N VAL A 38 5.92 -1.19 14.19
CA VAL A 38 6.25 -0.30 15.32
C VAL A 38 7.64 0.33 15.19
N TYR A 39 8.57 -0.36 14.52
CA TYR A 39 9.88 0.17 14.14
C TYR A 39 10.23 -0.18 12.69
N GLY A 40 11.07 0.65 12.08
CA GLY A 40 11.65 0.38 10.77
C GLY A 40 13.05 0.95 10.63
N ALA A 41 13.78 0.47 9.62
CA ALA A 41 15.01 1.13 9.18
C ALA A 41 14.70 2.57 8.69
N PRO A 42 15.62 3.55 8.87
CA PRO A 42 15.41 4.94 8.48
C PRO A 42 15.16 5.16 6.98
N PHE A 43 15.56 4.20 6.14
CA PHE A 43 15.36 4.22 4.70
C PHE A 43 14.49 3.04 4.29
N ASP A 44 13.23 3.33 3.92
CA ASP A 44 12.34 2.35 3.27
C ASP A 44 12.36 2.58 1.76
N PHE A 45 12.99 1.65 1.05
CA PHE A 45 13.12 1.70 -0.41
C PHE A 45 11.86 1.22 -1.15
N THR A 46 10.92 0.55 -0.48
CA THR A 46 9.73 -0.05 -1.10
C THR A 46 8.60 0.99 -1.23
N PHE A 47 8.48 1.89 -0.26
CA PHE A 47 7.37 2.87 -0.19
C PHE A 47 7.78 4.36 -0.34
N GLN A 48 8.95 4.66 -0.93
CA GLN A 48 9.51 6.03 -1.02
C GLN A 48 9.85 6.71 0.32
N GLY A 49 9.75 5.98 1.45
CA GLY A 49 10.09 6.45 2.79
C GLY A 49 9.03 7.33 3.47
N TYR A 50 8.97 7.25 4.80
CA TYR A 50 8.27 8.16 5.73
C TYR A 50 6.72 8.06 5.82
N GLY A 51 6.14 6.87 5.66
CA GLY A 51 4.73 6.64 5.98
C GLY A 51 4.44 6.53 7.49
N LYS A 52 3.17 6.70 7.86
CA LYS A 52 2.64 6.38 9.21
C LYS A 52 1.51 5.37 9.10
N CYS A 53 1.08 4.83 10.24
CA CYS A 53 -0.03 3.88 10.30
C CYS A 53 0.20 2.64 9.43
N ILE A 54 1.45 2.17 9.42
CA ILE A 54 1.90 1.10 8.54
C ILE A 54 1.43 -0.23 9.11
N THR A 55 0.76 -1.02 8.28
CA THR A 55 0.19 -2.32 8.64
C THR A 55 0.50 -3.36 7.58
N ALA A 56 0.49 -4.63 7.99
CA ALA A 56 0.61 -5.77 7.11
C ALA A 56 -0.43 -6.84 7.50
N ASP A 57 -1.21 -7.28 6.52
CA ASP A 57 -2.17 -8.36 6.66
C ASP A 57 -1.66 -9.60 5.92
N TYR A 58 -1.52 -10.70 6.66
CA TYR A 58 -1.05 -11.96 6.13
C TYR A 58 -2.15 -13.03 6.16
N GLY A 59 -2.20 -13.89 5.15
CA GLY A 59 -3.20 -14.96 5.05
C GLY A 59 -2.64 -16.20 4.37
N ILE A 60 -3.22 -17.37 4.61
CA ILE A 60 -2.77 -18.61 3.96
C ILE A 60 -3.51 -18.78 2.63
N LEU A 61 -2.76 -18.92 1.55
CA LEU A 61 -3.28 -19.22 0.22
C LEU A 61 -3.48 -20.72 0.02
N SER A 62 -4.36 -21.10 -0.91
CA SER A 62 -4.68 -22.51 -1.20
C SER A 62 -3.48 -23.33 -1.70
N ASN A 63 -2.46 -22.66 -2.26
CA ASN A 63 -1.21 -23.28 -2.68
C ASN A 63 -0.15 -23.39 -1.56
N GLY A 64 -0.48 -22.95 -0.34
CA GLY A 64 0.42 -22.96 0.82
C GLY A 64 1.35 -21.75 0.92
N ASN A 65 1.29 -20.79 -0.01
CA ASN A 65 1.98 -19.51 0.12
C ASN A 65 1.22 -18.59 1.10
N VAL A 66 1.83 -17.47 1.46
CA VAL A 66 1.23 -16.46 2.34
C VAL A 66 0.84 -15.24 1.51
N SER A 67 -0.42 -14.82 1.51
CA SER A 67 -0.83 -13.53 0.92
C SER A 67 -0.26 -12.39 1.75
N VAL A 68 0.17 -11.31 1.09
CA VAL A 68 0.70 -10.11 1.72
C VAL A 68 -0.11 -8.91 1.27
N PHE A 69 -0.64 -8.13 2.21
CA PHE A 69 -1.25 -6.85 1.92
C PHE A 69 -0.70 -5.81 2.89
N ASN A 70 0.11 -4.88 2.39
CA ASN A 70 0.63 -3.79 3.21
C ASN A 70 -0.16 -2.51 2.94
N SER A 71 -0.35 -1.72 3.99
CA SER A 71 -1.04 -0.43 3.93
C SER A 71 -0.31 0.60 4.78
N GLN A 72 -0.28 1.85 4.32
CA GLN A 72 0.23 3.00 5.08
C GLN A 72 -0.51 4.28 4.73
N LEU A 73 -0.39 5.30 5.60
CA LEU A 73 -0.66 6.68 5.23
C LEU A 73 0.64 7.37 4.81
N SER A 74 0.62 8.02 3.65
CA SER A 74 1.74 8.84 3.20
C SER A 74 1.91 10.08 4.09
N MET A 75 3.00 10.84 3.90
CA MET A 75 3.19 12.16 4.53
C MET A 75 2.06 13.16 4.23
N LYS A 76 1.29 12.93 3.17
CA LYS A 76 0.11 13.72 2.80
C LYS A 76 -1.20 13.13 3.34
N ASN A 77 -1.11 12.16 4.25
CA ASN A 77 -2.26 11.49 4.85
C ASN A 77 -3.10 10.64 3.88
N GLU A 78 -2.57 10.36 2.68
CA GLU A 78 -3.23 9.54 1.66
C GLU A 78 -2.97 8.06 1.92
N LEU A 79 -3.99 7.21 1.78
CA LEU A 79 -3.86 5.76 1.90
C LEU A 79 -3.08 5.19 0.71
N GLN A 80 -2.01 4.46 1.00
CA GLN A 80 -1.23 3.73 0.02
C GLN A 80 -1.22 2.25 0.39
N THR A 81 -1.41 1.39 -0.61
CA THR A 81 -1.48 -0.05 -0.40
C THR A 81 -0.63 -0.78 -1.44
N ILE A 82 -0.15 -1.97 -1.09
CA ILE A 82 0.48 -2.88 -2.04
C ILE A 82 0.16 -4.32 -1.67
N GLY A 83 -0.30 -5.08 -2.66
CA GLY A 83 -0.55 -6.51 -2.56
C GLY A 83 0.63 -7.35 -3.00
N GLY A 84 0.61 -8.63 -2.64
CA GLY A 84 1.63 -9.59 -3.03
C GLY A 84 1.46 -10.94 -2.35
N TYR A 85 2.54 -11.73 -2.38
CA TYR A 85 2.61 -13.00 -1.67
C TYR A 85 4.04 -13.29 -1.23
N ALA A 86 4.17 -14.06 -0.14
CA ALA A 86 5.41 -14.63 0.33
C ALA A 86 5.43 -16.14 0.11
N TYR A 87 6.61 -16.68 -0.18
CA TYR A 87 6.82 -18.10 -0.39
C TYR A 87 8.19 -18.54 0.11
N TYR A 88 8.35 -19.84 0.33
CA TYR A 88 9.64 -20.44 0.65
C TYR A 88 10.38 -20.85 -0.62
N GLU A 89 11.60 -20.34 -0.82
CA GLU A 89 12.52 -20.90 -1.80
C GLU A 89 13.05 -22.26 -1.35
N ARG A 90 13.30 -22.41 -0.04
CA ARG A 90 13.78 -23.65 0.57
C ARG A 90 13.01 -23.95 1.85
N LYS A 91 12.25 -25.04 1.85
CA LYS A 91 11.42 -25.45 3.00
C LYS A 91 12.21 -25.81 4.28
N LEU A 92 13.52 -26.04 4.16
CA LEU A 92 14.40 -26.35 5.29
C LEU A 92 14.96 -25.09 5.99
N GLU A 93 14.59 -23.88 5.52
CA GLU A 93 15.01 -22.61 6.10
C GLU A 93 13.77 -21.83 6.59
N PRO A 94 13.21 -22.19 7.76
CA PRO A 94 11.86 -21.78 8.16
C PRO A 94 11.69 -20.27 8.38
N GLY A 95 12.76 -19.57 8.77
CA GLY A 95 12.75 -18.11 8.91
C GLY A 95 13.04 -17.34 7.61
N LYS A 96 13.33 -18.01 6.48
CA LYS A 96 13.72 -17.35 5.21
C LYS A 96 12.62 -17.47 4.17
N LEU A 97 11.84 -16.40 4.02
CA LEU A 97 10.85 -16.27 2.98
C LEU A 97 11.35 -15.32 1.89
N THR A 98 10.71 -15.40 0.73
CA THR A 98 10.83 -14.46 -0.38
C THR A 98 9.47 -13.84 -0.65
N VAL A 99 9.41 -12.52 -0.77
CA VAL A 99 8.19 -11.75 -1.01
C VAL A 99 8.18 -11.20 -2.43
N HIS A 100 7.09 -11.45 -3.13
CA HIS A 100 6.75 -10.80 -4.39
C HIS A 100 5.69 -9.73 -4.12
N LEU A 101 5.96 -8.48 -4.50
CA LEU A 101 4.98 -7.38 -4.44
C LEU A 101 4.58 -6.94 -5.84
N GLU A 102 3.29 -6.66 -6.03
CA GLU A 102 2.74 -6.23 -7.30
C GLU A 102 3.45 -4.98 -7.83
N GLY A 103 3.86 -5.00 -9.10
CA GLY A 103 4.52 -3.87 -9.74
C GLY A 103 6.01 -3.70 -9.43
N THR A 104 6.60 -4.59 -8.62
CA THR A 104 8.05 -4.60 -8.37
C THR A 104 8.81 -5.47 -9.38
N PRO A 105 10.03 -5.10 -9.79
CA PRO A 105 10.76 -5.83 -10.83
C PRO A 105 11.44 -7.11 -10.33
N LYS A 106 11.59 -7.27 -9.01
CA LYS A 106 12.27 -8.41 -8.38
C LYS A 106 11.66 -8.70 -7.01
N ASP A 107 11.62 -9.97 -6.69
CA ASP A 107 11.24 -10.46 -5.38
C ASP A 107 12.33 -10.12 -4.35
N ALA A 108 11.91 -9.89 -3.11
CA ALA A 108 12.77 -9.44 -2.03
C ALA A 108 12.81 -10.46 -0.87
N PRO A 109 13.98 -10.65 -0.23
CA PRO A 109 14.06 -11.47 0.98
C PRO A 109 13.22 -10.92 2.13
N TYR A 110 12.60 -11.82 2.89
CA TYR A 110 11.88 -11.53 4.13
C TYR A 110 12.34 -12.52 5.19
N TRP A 111 13.35 -12.13 5.97
CA TRP A 111 14.03 -13.02 6.91
C TRP A 111 13.59 -12.71 8.34
N VAL A 112 12.83 -13.63 8.95
CA VAL A 112 12.37 -13.53 10.33
C VAL A 112 13.52 -13.93 11.26
N VAL A 113 14.01 -12.99 12.05
CA VAL A 113 15.21 -13.18 12.89
C VAL A 113 14.89 -13.29 14.38
N LYS A 114 13.73 -12.79 14.79
CA LYS A 114 13.24 -12.90 16.17
C LYS A 114 11.72 -12.89 16.19
N LEU A 115 11.16 -13.70 17.07
CA LEU A 115 9.72 -13.77 17.35
C LEU A 115 9.48 -13.55 18.85
N GLY A 116 8.34 -12.96 19.18
CA GLY A 116 7.81 -12.96 20.54
C GLY A 116 7.17 -14.30 20.90
N GLU A 117 6.74 -14.46 22.15
CA GLU A 117 5.97 -15.65 22.51
C GLU A 117 4.65 -15.76 21.73
N ILE A 118 4.06 -16.96 21.79
CA ILE A 118 2.72 -17.21 21.27
C ILE A 118 1.72 -17.01 22.41
N VAL A 119 0.77 -16.10 22.21
CA VAL A 119 -0.42 -15.91 23.07
C VAL A 119 -1.64 -16.01 22.16
N ASP A 120 -2.64 -16.78 22.57
CA ASP A 120 -3.87 -17.02 21.81
C ASP A 120 -3.61 -17.41 20.33
N SER A 121 -2.65 -18.34 20.14
CA SER A 121 -2.23 -18.82 18.81
C SER A 121 -1.68 -17.73 17.89
N GLN A 122 -1.14 -16.65 18.43
CA GLN A 122 -0.46 -15.61 17.65
C GLN A 122 0.89 -15.26 18.26
N TYR A 123 1.93 -15.19 17.42
CA TYR A 123 3.16 -14.51 17.81
C TYR A 123 2.86 -13.05 18.14
N GLN A 124 3.41 -12.53 19.24
CA GLN A 124 3.10 -11.18 19.70
C GLN A 124 3.91 -10.07 19.01
N TYR A 125 5.12 -10.38 18.56
CA TYR A 125 5.93 -9.52 17.70
C TYR A 125 6.81 -10.34 16.76
N SER A 126 7.31 -9.69 15.71
CA SER A 126 8.28 -10.24 14.76
C SER A 126 9.31 -9.18 14.40
N VAL A 127 10.59 -9.57 14.37
CA VAL A 127 11.67 -8.75 13.81
C VAL A 127 12.10 -9.40 12.49
N ILE A 128 12.09 -8.61 11.44
CA ILE A 128 12.36 -9.05 10.06
C ILE A 128 13.46 -8.19 9.47
N THR A 129 14.36 -8.80 8.72
CA THR A 129 15.43 -8.10 8.02
C THR A 129 15.67 -8.72 6.63
N THR A 130 16.69 -8.21 5.95
CA THR A 130 17.21 -8.74 4.69
C THR A 130 18.63 -9.30 4.90
N PRO A 131 19.17 -10.13 4.00
CA PRO A 131 20.52 -10.69 4.13
C PRO A 131 21.65 -9.65 4.25
N THR A 132 21.41 -8.43 3.77
CA THR A 132 22.37 -7.31 3.88
C THR A 132 22.16 -6.48 5.13
N GLU A 133 21.08 -6.73 5.88
CA GLU A 133 20.63 -6.00 7.06
C GLU A 133 20.39 -4.49 6.84
N LEU A 134 20.34 -4.05 5.57
CA LEU A 134 20.10 -2.65 5.21
C LEU A 134 18.65 -2.21 5.43
N ALA A 135 17.72 -3.16 5.50
CA ALA A 135 16.30 -2.93 5.74
C ALA A 135 15.81 -3.87 6.84
N MET A 136 14.99 -3.33 7.75
CA MET A 136 14.47 -4.02 8.91
C MET A 136 13.07 -3.49 9.26
N TRP A 137 12.22 -4.39 9.75
CA TRP A 137 10.87 -4.10 10.22
C TRP A 137 10.62 -4.81 11.55
N VAL A 138 10.04 -4.10 12.51
CA VAL A 138 9.47 -4.71 13.72
C VAL A 138 7.96 -4.62 13.64
N LEU A 139 7.31 -5.78 13.67
CA LEU A 139 5.87 -5.92 13.65
C LEU A 139 5.37 -6.30 15.04
N ALA A 140 4.21 -5.78 15.43
CA ALA A 140 3.51 -6.09 16.67
C ALA A 140 2.03 -6.38 16.41
N ARG A 141 1.43 -7.30 17.18
CA ARG A 141 -0.01 -7.57 17.11
C ARG A 141 -0.86 -6.46 17.71
N ASP A 142 -0.36 -5.90 18.80
CA ASP A 142 -1.00 -4.83 19.55
C ASP A 142 0.06 -3.83 20.00
N ILE A 143 -0.18 -2.55 19.69
CA ILE A 143 0.78 -1.47 19.90
C ILE A 143 0.96 -1.17 21.40
N GLU A 144 -0.11 -1.22 22.19
CA GLU A 144 -0.07 -0.91 23.61
C GLU A 144 0.60 -2.05 24.39
N VAL A 145 0.22 -3.29 24.10
CA VAL A 145 0.85 -4.47 24.71
C VAL A 145 2.34 -4.51 24.35
N PHE A 146 2.69 -4.22 23.10
CA PHE A 146 4.08 -4.15 22.67
C PHE A 146 4.87 -3.08 23.43
N ALA A 147 4.34 -1.85 23.49
CA ALA A 147 4.98 -0.75 24.20
C ALA A 147 5.22 -1.07 25.69
N GLN A 148 4.28 -1.79 26.33
CA GLN A 148 4.34 -2.12 27.75
C GLN A 148 5.22 -3.33 28.06
N LYS A 149 5.22 -4.36 27.22
CA LYS A 149 5.86 -5.65 27.53
C LYS A 149 7.13 -5.94 26.74
N TYR A 150 7.16 -5.59 25.45
CA TYR A 150 8.17 -6.09 24.52
C TYR A 150 9.15 -5.01 24.03
N ASP A 151 8.80 -3.73 24.16
CA ASP A 151 9.61 -2.63 23.62
C ASP A 151 11.07 -2.66 24.09
N ALA A 152 11.28 -2.81 25.39
CA ALA A 152 12.61 -2.78 25.98
C ALA A 152 13.50 -3.93 25.48
N GLU A 153 12.97 -5.16 25.42
CA GLU A 153 13.74 -6.32 24.95
C GLU A 153 14.00 -6.28 23.44
N VAL A 154 13.06 -5.76 22.66
CA VAL A 154 13.23 -5.63 21.22
C VAL A 154 14.26 -4.57 20.92
N ARG A 155 14.19 -3.38 21.54
CA ARG A 155 15.23 -2.35 21.39
C ARG A 155 16.61 -2.86 21.77
N GLN A 156 16.72 -3.59 22.89
CA GLN A 156 18.00 -4.21 23.29
C GLN A 156 18.52 -5.19 22.23
N TYR A 157 17.64 -5.98 21.62
CA TYR A 157 18.01 -6.87 20.52
C TYR A 157 18.48 -6.09 19.28
N LEU A 158 17.76 -5.03 18.87
CA LEU A 158 18.15 -4.20 17.73
C LEU A 158 19.50 -3.49 17.96
N ASP A 159 19.72 -2.98 19.18
CA ASP A 159 20.98 -2.32 19.57
C ASP A 159 22.16 -3.31 19.56
N ALA A 160 21.94 -4.56 20.00
CA ALA A 160 22.97 -5.59 19.97
C ALA A 160 23.42 -5.96 18.54
N HIS A 161 22.57 -5.73 17.54
CA HIS A 161 22.87 -5.91 16.12
C HIS A 161 23.42 -4.64 15.45
N ASN A 162 23.58 -3.54 16.21
CA ASN A 162 24.00 -2.22 15.71
C ASN A 162 23.08 -1.67 14.61
N TRP A 163 21.79 -1.99 14.64
CA TRP A 163 20.84 -1.49 13.65
C TRP A 163 20.36 -0.09 14.03
N THR A 164 20.37 0.82 13.07
CA THR A 164 19.67 2.10 13.22
C THR A 164 18.19 1.88 12.94
N PHE A 165 17.31 2.37 13.80
CA PHE A 165 15.87 2.26 13.61
C PHE A 165 15.12 3.52 14.06
N ILE A 166 13.93 3.71 13.50
CA ILE A 166 13.01 4.81 13.84
C ILE A 166 11.65 4.23 14.28
N PRO A 167 10.97 4.86 15.25
CA PRO A 167 9.59 4.51 15.58
C PRO A 167 8.66 4.91 14.43
N ILE A 168 7.67 4.05 14.17
CA ILE A 168 6.60 4.35 13.22
C ILE A 168 5.40 4.91 13.98
N GLN A 169 4.86 6.04 13.52
CA GLN A 169 3.68 6.64 14.14
C GLN A 169 2.44 5.77 13.86
N GLN A 170 1.79 5.28 14.91
CA GLN A 170 0.57 4.46 14.83
C GLN A 170 -0.66 5.13 15.49
N THR A 171 -0.58 6.43 15.74
CA THR A 171 -1.66 7.21 16.36
C THR A 171 -2.40 8.06 15.33
N ARG A 172 -3.68 8.35 15.62
CA ARG A 172 -4.57 9.20 14.80
C ARG A 172 -4.77 8.71 13.37
N CYS A 173 -4.59 7.42 13.11
CA CYS A 173 -4.64 6.85 11.76
C CYS A 173 -5.97 7.06 11.02
N LEU A 174 -7.10 6.97 11.73
CA LEU A 174 -8.41 7.21 11.13
C LEU A 174 -8.75 8.71 11.00
N GLU A 175 -8.28 9.52 11.95
CA GLU A 175 -8.49 10.98 11.94
C GLU A 175 -7.66 11.67 10.86
N ASP A 176 -6.44 11.19 10.69
CA ASP A 176 -5.47 11.69 9.73
C ASP A 176 -5.65 11.03 8.37
N LEU A 177 -6.68 10.22 8.13
CA LEU A 177 -6.95 9.72 6.79
C LEU A 177 -7.52 10.86 5.94
N THR A 178 -6.74 11.40 4.99
CA THR A 178 -7.34 12.26 3.97
C THR A 178 -8.17 11.39 3.05
N THR A 179 -9.48 11.42 3.25
CA THR A 179 -10.41 10.86 2.26
C THR A 179 -10.30 11.70 0.99
N ASN A 180 -10.20 11.05 -0.19
CA ASN A 180 -10.18 11.75 -1.49
C ASN A 180 -11.58 12.26 -1.90
N VAL A 181 -12.33 12.77 -0.93
CA VAL A 181 -13.66 13.36 -1.09
C VAL A 181 -13.49 14.85 -1.33
N GLN A 182 -13.98 15.31 -2.47
CA GLN A 182 -13.78 16.68 -2.93
C GLN A 182 -14.95 17.58 -2.53
N SER A 183 -14.68 18.85 -2.26
CA SER A 183 -15.75 19.86 -2.21
C SER A 183 -16.35 20.09 -3.60
N GLN A 184 -17.58 20.59 -3.66
CA GLN A 184 -18.24 20.96 -4.93
C GLN A 184 -17.38 21.90 -5.78
N CYS A 185 -16.63 22.82 -5.14
CA CYS A 185 -15.76 23.77 -5.83
C CYS A 185 -14.50 23.14 -6.42
N GLN A 186 -13.92 22.15 -5.74
CA GLN A 186 -12.81 21.37 -6.29
C GLN A 186 -13.28 20.58 -7.52
N VAL A 187 -14.44 19.92 -7.42
CA VAL A 187 -15.04 19.20 -8.57
C VAL A 187 -15.31 20.15 -9.74
N ALA A 188 -15.92 21.32 -9.49
CA ALA A 188 -16.16 22.32 -10.52
C ALA A 188 -14.85 22.80 -11.17
N SER A 189 -13.78 22.95 -10.39
CA SER A 189 -12.45 23.32 -10.92
C SER A 189 -11.89 22.24 -11.85
N TYR A 190 -11.98 20.96 -11.48
CA TYR A 190 -11.53 19.85 -12.34
C TYR A 190 -12.32 19.81 -13.66
N LEU A 191 -13.65 19.95 -13.58
CA LEU A 191 -14.53 19.97 -14.75
C LEU A 191 -14.22 21.11 -15.71
N ARG A 192 -14.00 22.33 -15.20
CA ARG A 192 -13.60 23.49 -16.02
C ARG A 192 -12.26 23.22 -16.71
N LYS A 193 -11.28 22.67 -15.98
CA LYS A 193 -9.97 22.30 -16.54
C LYS A 193 -10.05 21.19 -17.60
N SER A 194 -11.02 20.28 -17.48
CA SER A 194 -11.27 19.23 -18.48
C SER A 194 -11.95 19.74 -19.75
N GLY A 195 -12.50 20.97 -19.74
CA GLY A 195 -13.11 21.60 -20.92
C GLY A 195 -14.64 21.58 -20.96
N PHE A 196 -15.30 21.22 -19.86
CA PHE A 196 -16.77 21.33 -19.77
C PHE A 196 -17.22 22.80 -19.89
N PRO A 197 -18.28 23.10 -20.67
CA PRO A 197 -18.83 24.45 -20.72
C PRO A 197 -19.43 24.84 -19.36
N GLU A 198 -19.37 26.13 -19.02
CA GLU A 198 -19.83 26.63 -17.71
C GLU A 198 -21.29 26.25 -17.40
N SER A 199 -22.14 26.20 -18.44
CA SER A 199 -23.54 25.78 -18.33
C SER A 199 -23.73 24.32 -17.90
N SER A 200 -22.73 23.46 -18.08
CA SER A 200 -22.76 22.03 -17.69
C SER A 200 -22.14 21.75 -16.32
N ILE A 201 -21.39 22.71 -15.75
CA ILE A 201 -20.63 22.49 -14.52
C ILE A 201 -21.53 22.09 -13.37
N GLY A 202 -22.65 22.82 -13.16
CA GLY A 202 -23.61 22.49 -12.11
C GLY A 202 -24.16 21.06 -12.23
N THR A 203 -24.55 20.67 -13.44
CA THR A 203 -25.06 19.32 -13.74
C THR A 203 -24.01 18.24 -13.50
N MET A 204 -22.78 18.42 -13.96
CA MET A 204 -21.72 17.44 -13.76
C MET A 204 -21.28 17.33 -12.29
N VAL A 205 -21.25 18.44 -11.54
CA VAL A 205 -21.02 18.38 -10.08
C VAL A 205 -22.14 17.57 -9.41
N CYS A 206 -23.40 17.77 -9.79
CA CYS A 206 -24.51 16.95 -9.30
C CYS A 206 -24.35 15.46 -9.67
N ILE A 207 -23.89 15.15 -10.89
CA ILE A 207 -23.64 13.76 -11.28
C ILE A 207 -22.59 13.13 -10.35
N SER A 208 -21.45 13.78 -10.11
CA SER A 208 -20.42 13.24 -9.21
C SER A 208 -20.90 13.00 -7.77
N LYS A 209 -21.88 13.80 -7.30
CA LYS A 209 -22.55 13.57 -6.00
C LYS A 209 -23.22 12.19 -5.97
N TYR A 210 -23.97 11.86 -7.01
CA TYR A 210 -24.74 10.62 -7.07
C TYR A 210 -23.92 9.41 -7.48
N GLU A 211 -22.86 9.62 -8.25
CA GLU A 211 -21.98 8.52 -8.68
C GLU A 211 -21.01 8.11 -7.56
N SER A 212 -20.44 9.07 -6.81
CA SER A 212 -19.35 8.76 -5.87
C SER A 212 -19.41 9.50 -4.54
N SER A 213 -20.44 10.31 -4.29
CA SER A 213 -20.43 11.28 -3.17
C SER A 213 -19.18 12.18 -3.18
N TYR A 214 -18.75 12.59 -4.39
CA TYR A 214 -17.53 13.37 -4.63
C TYR A 214 -16.22 12.65 -4.29
N ASN A 215 -16.25 11.34 -4.04
CA ASN A 215 -15.09 10.56 -3.66
C ASN A 215 -14.33 10.04 -4.90
N CYS A 216 -13.10 10.51 -5.10
CA CYS A 216 -12.29 10.04 -6.21
C CYS A 216 -11.69 8.65 -5.98
N ASP A 217 -11.77 8.10 -4.76
CA ASP A 217 -11.39 6.71 -4.46
C ASP A 217 -12.56 5.72 -4.59
N ALA A 218 -13.77 6.20 -4.95
CA ALA A 218 -14.95 5.36 -5.04
C ALA A 218 -14.78 4.27 -6.12
N THR A 219 -15.22 3.06 -5.81
CA THR A 219 -15.34 1.97 -6.78
C THR A 219 -16.65 1.23 -6.62
N ASN A 220 -17.17 0.71 -7.72
CA ASN A 220 -18.35 -0.14 -7.74
C ASN A 220 -18.14 -1.33 -8.67
N LYS A 221 -18.57 -2.53 -8.25
CA LYS A 221 -18.45 -3.74 -9.05
C LYS A 221 -19.78 -4.04 -9.75
N ASN A 222 -19.76 -4.13 -11.07
CA ASN A 222 -20.94 -4.40 -11.88
C ASN A 222 -21.21 -5.90 -12.00
N THR A 223 -22.46 -6.24 -12.35
CA THR A 223 -22.93 -7.63 -12.51
C THR A 223 -22.16 -8.38 -13.61
N ASP A 224 -21.68 -7.69 -14.64
CA ASP A 224 -20.85 -8.27 -15.71
C ASP A 224 -19.37 -8.47 -15.28
N GLY A 225 -19.04 -8.07 -14.06
CA GLY A 225 -17.72 -8.12 -13.45
C GLY A 225 -16.83 -6.93 -13.78
N SER A 226 -17.26 -5.98 -14.61
CA SER A 226 -16.53 -4.71 -14.80
C SER A 226 -16.54 -3.88 -13.52
N THR A 227 -15.61 -2.95 -13.40
CA THR A 227 -15.48 -2.08 -12.22
C THR A 227 -15.62 -0.62 -12.65
N ASP A 228 -16.40 0.16 -11.93
CA ASP A 228 -16.48 1.61 -12.11
C ASP A 228 -15.49 2.31 -11.19
N TYR A 229 -14.76 3.30 -11.71
CA TYR A 229 -13.66 3.96 -10.99
C TYR A 229 -13.86 5.45 -10.78
N GLY A 230 -13.60 5.88 -9.56
CA GLY A 230 -13.39 7.26 -9.12
C GLY A 230 -14.58 8.19 -9.25
N LEU A 231 -14.27 9.49 -9.37
CA LEU A 231 -15.23 10.58 -9.18
C LEU A 231 -16.53 10.47 -10.01
N PHE A 232 -16.41 10.02 -11.26
CA PHE A 232 -17.53 9.85 -12.19
C PHE A 232 -17.85 8.39 -12.49
N GLN A 233 -17.38 7.45 -11.67
CA GLN A 233 -17.65 6.01 -11.81
C GLN A 233 -17.43 5.53 -13.25
N ILE A 234 -16.21 5.76 -13.76
CA ILE A 234 -15.84 5.45 -15.14
C ILE A 234 -15.66 3.94 -15.28
N ASN A 235 -16.46 3.33 -16.15
CA ASN A 235 -16.51 1.88 -16.31
C ASN A 235 -15.26 1.29 -16.99
N SER A 236 -14.70 0.26 -16.37
CA SER A 236 -13.45 -0.37 -16.82
C SER A 236 -13.55 -1.10 -18.15
N TYR A 237 -14.73 -1.61 -18.51
CA TYR A 237 -14.90 -2.39 -19.73
C TYR A 237 -14.63 -1.53 -20.98
N TYR A 238 -14.99 -0.24 -20.94
CA TYR A 238 -14.95 0.66 -22.09
C TYR A 238 -13.82 1.70 -22.04
N TRP A 239 -13.53 2.27 -20.87
CA TRP A 239 -12.88 3.57 -20.82
C TRP A 239 -11.42 3.55 -20.39
N CYS A 240 -10.96 2.51 -19.68
CA CYS A 240 -9.60 2.42 -19.15
C CYS A 240 -9.00 1.02 -19.30
N SER A 241 -7.67 0.93 -19.26
CA SER A 241 -6.94 -0.35 -19.27
C SER A 241 -6.46 -0.77 -17.88
N GLY A 242 -6.17 -2.07 -17.70
CA GLY A 242 -5.52 -2.60 -16.51
C GLY A 242 -6.45 -3.24 -15.47
N ASP A 243 -7.77 -3.16 -15.63
CA ASP A 243 -8.71 -4.02 -14.90
C ASP A 243 -8.92 -5.34 -15.67
N PRO A 244 -9.16 -6.49 -14.99
CA PRO A 244 -9.34 -7.77 -15.66
C PRO A 244 -10.48 -7.84 -16.70
N LYS A 245 -11.46 -6.94 -16.61
CA LYS A 245 -12.58 -6.83 -17.55
C LYS A 245 -12.40 -5.70 -18.57
N SER A 246 -11.30 -4.97 -18.55
CA SER A 246 -11.00 -3.95 -19.55
C SER A 246 -10.94 -4.56 -20.96
N LYS A 247 -11.83 -4.12 -21.85
CA LYS A 247 -11.85 -4.52 -23.25
C LYS A 247 -11.42 -3.37 -24.18
N TYR A 248 -11.79 -2.15 -23.85
CA TYR A 248 -11.43 -0.93 -24.58
C TYR A 248 -10.71 0.06 -23.64
N ASN A 249 -10.14 1.11 -24.21
CA ASN A 249 -9.44 2.15 -23.47
C ASN A 249 -9.59 3.51 -24.16
N GLU A 250 -10.83 3.96 -24.30
CA GLU A 250 -11.12 5.19 -25.05
C GLU A 250 -10.58 6.46 -24.37
N CYS A 251 -10.32 6.44 -23.06
CA CYS A 251 -9.68 7.56 -22.36
C CYS A 251 -8.16 7.50 -22.36
N SER A 252 -7.55 6.50 -23.02
CA SER A 252 -6.09 6.31 -23.06
C SER A 252 -5.43 6.37 -21.68
N SER A 253 -6.11 5.81 -20.67
CA SER A 253 -5.77 5.90 -19.25
C SER A 253 -5.83 4.52 -18.61
N THR A 254 -5.04 4.29 -17.56
CA THR A 254 -5.19 3.07 -16.75
C THR A 254 -6.31 3.24 -15.74
N CYS A 255 -6.97 2.16 -15.32
CA CYS A 255 -8.06 2.27 -14.35
C CYS A 255 -7.57 2.78 -12.99
N THR A 256 -6.34 2.43 -12.59
CA THR A 256 -5.70 2.98 -11.40
C THR A 256 -5.49 4.48 -11.48
N SER A 257 -5.21 5.06 -12.66
CA SER A 257 -5.01 6.51 -12.77
C SER A 257 -6.31 7.30 -12.60
N LEU A 258 -7.47 6.64 -12.68
CA LEU A 258 -8.78 7.25 -12.49
C LEU A 258 -9.11 7.57 -11.02
N PHE A 259 -8.27 7.16 -10.07
CA PHE A 259 -8.34 7.66 -8.69
C PHE A 259 -7.86 9.12 -8.56
N ASN A 260 -7.12 9.62 -9.55
CA ASN A 260 -6.85 11.05 -9.66
C ASN A 260 -8.09 11.78 -10.19
N CYS A 261 -8.69 12.67 -9.39
CA CYS A 261 -9.90 13.41 -9.73
C CYS A 261 -9.82 14.16 -11.08
N GLN A 262 -8.66 14.73 -11.41
CA GLN A 262 -8.48 15.47 -12.67
C GLN A 262 -8.43 14.51 -13.86
N THR A 263 -7.70 13.40 -13.76
CA THR A 263 -7.67 12.35 -14.80
C THR A 263 -9.07 11.75 -15.01
N ASN A 264 -9.78 11.46 -13.91
CA ASN A 264 -11.15 10.98 -13.95
C ASN A 264 -12.09 11.98 -14.65
N SER A 265 -12.01 13.26 -14.30
CA SER A 265 -12.80 14.34 -14.93
C SER A 265 -12.49 14.52 -16.41
N ASN A 266 -11.23 14.32 -16.82
CA ASN A 266 -10.84 14.35 -18.23
C ASN A 266 -11.50 13.21 -19.01
N CYS A 267 -11.53 12.00 -18.42
CA CYS A 267 -12.24 10.88 -19.02
C CYS A 267 -13.75 11.11 -19.06
N ALA A 268 -14.34 11.65 -17.98
CA ALA A 268 -15.75 12.03 -17.94
C ALA A 268 -16.12 13.04 -19.04
N TYR A 269 -15.22 13.97 -19.38
CA TYR A 269 -15.40 14.86 -20.52
C TYR A 269 -15.50 14.09 -21.84
N THR A 270 -14.63 13.10 -22.07
CA THR A 270 -14.71 12.20 -23.23
C THR A 270 -16.04 11.45 -23.27
N VAL A 271 -16.47 10.85 -22.15
CA VAL A 271 -17.75 10.14 -22.05
C VAL A 271 -18.92 11.08 -22.38
N TRP A 272 -18.94 12.26 -21.77
CA TRP A 272 -19.99 13.25 -21.99
C TRP A 272 -20.05 13.72 -23.44
N ARG A 273 -18.90 13.93 -24.08
CA ARG A 273 -18.82 14.31 -25.51
C ARG A 273 -19.39 13.24 -26.43
N GLN A 274 -19.30 11.96 -26.06
CA GLN A 274 -19.79 10.85 -26.87
C GLN A 274 -21.24 10.45 -26.56
N GLN A 275 -21.62 10.45 -25.28
CA GLN A 275 -22.86 9.83 -24.79
C GLN A 275 -23.80 10.82 -24.08
N GLY A 276 -23.35 12.04 -23.83
CA GLY A 276 -24.08 13.05 -23.05
C GLY A 276 -24.27 12.64 -21.58
N TYR A 277 -25.15 13.34 -20.87
CA TYR A 277 -25.39 13.08 -19.44
C TYR A 277 -26.04 11.72 -19.16
N ASN A 278 -26.71 11.12 -20.15
CA ASN A 278 -27.36 9.81 -20.00
C ASN A 278 -26.38 8.64 -19.97
N ALA A 279 -25.07 8.87 -19.97
CA ALA A 279 -24.09 7.85 -19.63
C ALA A 279 -24.19 7.43 -18.15
N TRP A 280 -24.62 8.35 -17.27
CA TRP A 280 -24.62 8.18 -15.83
C TRP A 280 -26.00 7.84 -15.27
N TYR A 281 -26.10 6.80 -14.45
CA TYR A 281 -27.36 6.43 -13.78
C TYR A 281 -27.76 7.47 -12.73
N GLY A 282 -26.79 8.08 -12.05
CA GLY A 282 -27.01 9.20 -11.15
C GLY A 282 -27.72 10.36 -11.85
N TYR A 283 -27.36 10.66 -13.10
CA TYR A 283 -28.11 11.64 -13.89
C TYR A 283 -29.52 11.16 -14.23
N LYS A 284 -29.67 9.92 -14.73
CA LYS A 284 -30.99 9.39 -15.14
C LYS A 284 -32.00 9.43 -13.99
N ASN A 285 -31.56 9.06 -12.79
CA ASN A 285 -32.41 8.96 -11.61
C ASN A 285 -32.66 10.31 -10.93
N HIS A 286 -31.77 11.30 -11.13
CA HIS A 286 -31.82 12.62 -10.47
C HIS A 286 -31.82 13.79 -11.46
N LYS A 287 -32.33 13.58 -12.68
CA LYS A 287 -32.25 14.54 -13.78
C LYS A 287 -32.75 15.93 -13.41
N THR A 288 -33.93 16.04 -12.81
CA THR A 288 -34.52 17.34 -12.45
C THR A 288 -33.67 18.09 -11.42
N GLU A 289 -33.05 17.38 -10.46
CA GLU A 289 -32.13 18.00 -9.51
C GLU A 289 -30.86 18.46 -10.22
N CYS A 290 -30.24 17.60 -11.03
CA CYS A 290 -28.98 17.90 -11.69
C CYS A 290 -29.10 18.99 -12.77
N ASP A 291 -30.23 19.09 -13.47
CA ASP A 291 -30.47 20.16 -14.46
C ASP A 291 -30.58 21.55 -13.78
N ASN A 292 -30.99 21.59 -12.51
CA ASN A 292 -31.16 22.82 -11.74
C ASN A 292 -30.03 23.08 -10.73
N TYR A 293 -29.05 22.19 -10.64
CA TYR A 293 -28.03 22.22 -9.60
C TYR A 293 -27.13 23.45 -9.74
N LYS A 294 -26.99 24.20 -8.65
CA LYS A 294 -26.16 25.42 -8.58
C LYS A 294 -24.96 25.17 -7.69
N VAL A 295 -23.79 25.52 -8.21
CA VAL A 295 -22.52 25.42 -7.50
C VAL A 295 -22.05 26.84 -7.23
N ASN A 296 -22.00 27.22 -5.97
CA ASN A 296 -21.55 28.55 -5.56
C ASN A 296 -20.07 28.48 -5.18
N CYS A 297 -19.26 28.75 -6.19
CA CYS A 297 -17.81 28.89 -6.17
C CYS A 297 -17.49 30.12 -7.04
#